data_AF-A0A850NMI0-F1
#
_entry.id   AF-A0A850NMI0-F1
#
_cell.length_a   1.000
_cell.length_b   1.000
_cell.length_c   1.000
_cell.angle_alpha   90.00
_cell.angle_beta   90.00
_cell.angle_gamma   90.00
#
_symmetry.space_group_name_H-M   'P 1'
#
loop_
_entity.id
_entity.type
_entity.pdbx_description
1 polymer ?
#
loop_
_entity_poly.entity_id
_entity_poly.type
_entity_poly.pdbx_seq_one_letter_code
_entity_poly.pdbx_strand_id
1 'polypeptide(L)'
;MSDGREALYITRSSDGALVRRPMSPHLQVYKLPLAGKLSISNRMASVALSFGTLLMVVWLVAAASSPYAFALVQWFIGSPLGLLLVFGWSVALCYHFFAGLRHLFWDAGVGYSIPAIHRGNWVTIALTLLSVAAIWLSVFVLWPTHVAPNTPGPQAEAPAPNPAPAQ
;
A
#
# COMPACT_ATOMS: atom_id res chain seq x y z
N MET A 1 -43.69 -9.22 -6.87
CA MET A 1 -42.85 -10.41 -6.65
C MET A 1 -41.49 -10.12 -7.25
N SER A 2 -40.54 -9.55 -6.49
CA SER A 2 -39.25 -9.13 -7.05
C SER A 2 -38.19 -10.19 -6.77
N ASP A 3 -37.84 -10.94 -7.81
CA ASP A 3 -36.90 -12.08 -7.87
C ASP A 3 -37.50 -13.47 -7.54
N GLY A 4 -37.56 -14.33 -8.57
CA GLY A 4 -38.01 -15.72 -8.45
C GLY A 4 -37.11 -16.59 -7.56
N ARG A 5 -35.89 -16.13 -7.26
CA ARG A 5 -34.98 -16.78 -6.29
C ARG A 5 -35.48 -16.70 -4.86
N GLU A 6 -36.27 -15.68 -4.50
CA GLU A 6 -36.84 -15.58 -3.15
C GLU A 6 -37.79 -16.74 -2.83
N ALA A 7 -38.46 -17.29 -3.85
CA ALA A 7 -39.32 -18.45 -3.69
C ALA A 7 -38.57 -19.69 -3.17
N LEU A 8 -37.26 -19.79 -3.40
CA LEU A 8 -36.42 -20.88 -2.87
C LEU A 8 -36.06 -20.70 -1.39
N TYR A 9 -36.10 -19.46 -0.89
CA TYR A 9 -35.82 -19.14 0.50
C TYR A 9 -37.04 -19.22 1.39
N ILE A 10 -38.25 -19.24 0.82
CA ILE A 10 -39.50 -19.39 1.55
C ILE A 10 -39.85 -20.88 1.62
N THR A 11 -39.94 -21.41 2.83
CA THR A 11 -40.39 -22.78 3.11
C THR A 11 -41.64 -22.73 3.99
N ARG A 12 -42.40 -23.81 4.05
CA ARG A 12 -43.42 -23.97 5.09
C ARG A 12 -42.82 -24.58 6.34
N SER A 13 -43.21 -24.06 7.50
CA SER A 13 -42.97 -24.64 8.82
C SER A 13 -43.99 -25.77 9.08
N SER A 14 -43.77 -26.57 10.13
CA SER A 14 -44.61 -27.73 10.48
C SER A 14 -46.05 -27.35 10.85
N ASP A 15 -46.27 -26.11 11.27
CA ASP A 15 -47.57 -25.47 11.52
C ASP A 15 -48.21 -24.86 10.26
N GLY A 16 -47.56 -24.98 9.09
CA GLY A 16 -48.03 -24.46 7.81
C GLY A 16 -47.68 -23.00 7.54
N ALA A 17 -47.02 -22.30 8.47
CA ALA A 17 -46.61 -20.91 8.29
C ALA A 17 -45.48 -20.76 7.26
N LEU A 18 -45.45 -19.65 6.52
CA LEU A 18 -44.34 -19.33 5.62
C LEU A 18 -43.15 -18.78 6.42
N VAL A 19 -42.00 -19.45 6.33
CA VAL A 19 -40.77 -19.09 7.03
C VAL A 19 -39.64 -18.91 6.03
N ARG A 20 -38.84 -17.85 6.22
CA ARG A 20 -37.64 -17.61 5.43
C ARG A 20 -36.45 -18.38 6.02
N ARG A 21 -35.77 -19.19 5.20
CA ARG A 21 -34.59 -19.94 5.63
C ARG A 21 -33.47 -18.99 6.07
N PRO A 22 -32.87 -19.19 7.26
CA PRO A 22 -31.73 -18.39 7.69
C PRO A 22 -30.51 -18.72 6.81
N MET A 23 -29.63 -17.74 6.64
CA MET A 23 -28.35 -17.95 5.96
C MET A 23 -27.44 -18.78 6.87
N SER A 24 -26.81 -19.83 6.33
CA SER A 24 -25.86 -20.63 7.09
C SER A 24 -24.63 -19.78 7.49
N PRO A 25 -24.03 -20.02 8.68
CA PRO A 25 -22.76 -19.41 9.05
C PRO A 25 -21.69 -19.70 7.98
N HIS A 26 -20.92 -18.67 7.59
CA HIS A 26 -19.95 -18.77 6.50
C HIS A 26 -18.59 -18.17 6.92
N LEU A 27 -18.39 -16.84 6.79
CA LEU A 27 -17.08 -16.21 7.04
C LEU A 27 -16.54 -16.41 8.45
N GLN A 28 -17.42 -16.40 9.45
CA GLN A 28 -17.04 -16.52 10.86
C GLN A 28 -16.58 -17.92 11.26
N VAL A 29 -17.05 -18.95 10.54
CA VAL A 29 -16.75 -20.37 10.86
C VAL A 29 -15.75 -20.99 9.89
N TYR A 30 -15.53 -20.38 8.73
CA TYR A 30 -14.67 -20.94 7.68
C TYR A 30 -13.17 -20.72 7.97
N LYS A 31 -12.39 -21.80 7.92
CA LYS A 31 -10.93 -21.73 8.04
C LYS A 31 -10.30 -21.31 6.71
N LEU A 32 -10.04 -20.02 6.56
CA LEU A 32 -9.53 -19.45 5.31
C LEU A 32 -8.10 -19.98 5.00
N PRO A 33 -7.89 -20.66 3.86
CA PRO A 33 -6.55 -21.12 3.46
C PRO A 33 -5.64 -19.95 3.09
N LEU A 34 -4.33 -20.18 3.05
CA LEU A 34 -3.33 -19.14 2.73
C LEU A 34 -3.63 -18.44 1.40
N ALA A 35 -4.03 -19.18 0.36
CA ALA A 35 -4.40 -18.62 -0.94
C ALA A 35 -5.55 -17.60 -0.82
N GLY A 36 -6.54 -17.88 0.04
CA GLY A 36 -7.66 -16.98 0.30
C GLY A 36 -7.22 -15.72 1.04
N LYS A 37 -6.37 -15.86 2.06
CA LYS A 37 -5.77 -14.72 2.78
C LYS A 37 -5.02 -13.80 1.82
N LEU A 38 -4.14 -14.37 0.99
CA LEU A 38 -3.36 -13.62 0.00
C LEU A 38 -4.26 -12.93 -1.04
N SER A 39 -5.36 -13.57 -1.47
CA SER A 39 -6.32 -12.92 -2.37
C SER A 39 -6.96 -11.68 -1.75
N ILE A 40 -7.39 -11.74 -0.48
CA ILE A 40 -7.95 -10.58 0.23
C ILE A 40 -6.88 -9.51 0.42
N SER A 41 -5.68 -9.89 0.85
CA SER A 41 -4.55 -8.96 0.96
C SER A 41 -4.26 -8.25 -0.37
N ASN A 42 -4.44 -8.91 -1.52
CA ASN A 42 -4.18 -8.28 -2.82
C ASN A 42 -5.20 -7.18 -3.14
N ARG A 43 -6.46 -7.39 -2.75
CA ARG A 43 -7.53 -6.37 -2.85
C ARG A 43 -7.29 -5.20 -1.89
N MET A 44 -6.81 -5.50 -0.67
CA MET A 44 -6.45 -4.45 0.28
C MET A 44 -5.24 -3.65 -0.20
N ALA A 45 -4.24 -4.31 -0.77
CA ALA A 45 -3.06 -3.67 -1.33
C ALA A 45 -3.43 -2.77 -2.51
N SER A 46 -4.34 -3.17 -3.41
CA SER A 46 -4.81 -2.28 -4.49
C SER A 46 -5.47 -1.01 -3.96
N VAL A 47 -6.29 -1.12 -2.90
CA VAL A 47 -6.91 0.05 -2.26
C VAL A 47 -5.85 0.97 -1.64
N ALA A 48 -4.90 0.40 -0.89
CA ALA A 48 -3.79 1.17 -0.32
C ALA A 48 -2.94 1.86 -1.41
N LEU A 49 -2.71 1.19 -2.54
CA LEU A 49 -2.02 1.76 -3.69
C LEU A 49 -2.78 2.95 -4.28
N SER A 50 -4.10 2.87 -4.43
CA SER A 50 -4.89 3.99 -4.92
C SER A 50 -4.71 5.26 -4.07
N PHE A 51 -4.72 5.11 -2.74
CA PHE A 51 -4.45 6.23 -1.83
C PHE A 51 -3.01 6.74 -1.91
N GLY A 52 -2.02 5.84 -1.97
CA GLY A 52 -0.63 6.25 -2.07
C GLY A 52 -0.28 6.89 -3.43
N THR A 53 -0.97 6.52 -4.52
CA THR A 53 -0.85 7.22 -5.81
C THR A 53 -1.33 8.67 -5.71
N LEU A 54 -2.38 8.96 -4.92
CA LEU A 54 -2.79 10.34 -4.67
C LEU A 54 -1.68 11.15 -3.96
N LEU A 55 -1.04 10.55 -2.95
CA LEU A 55 0.11 11.16 -2.28
C LEU A 55 1.28 11.39 -3.26
N MET A 56 1.55 10.44 -4.15
CA MET A 56 2.57 10.57 -5.20
C MET A 56 2.26 11.73 -6.15
N VAL A 57 0.99 11.92 -6.53
CA VAL A 57 0.56 13.06 -7.36
C VAL A 57 0.77 14.38 -6.61
N VAL A 58 0.38 14.46 -5.33
CA VAL A 58 0.63 15.66 -4.50
C VAL A 58 2.13 15.98 -4.44
N TRP A 59 2.97 14.96 -4.26
CA TRP A 59 4.42 15.12 -4.25
C TRP A 59 4.97 15.65 -5.59
N LEU A 60 4.52 15.09 -6.72
CA LEU A 60 4.93 15.54 -8.06
C LEU A 60 4.45 16.97 -8.36
N VAL A 61 3.21 17.31 -8.00
CA VAL A 61 2.68 18.67 -8.17
C VAL A 61 3.46 19.66 -7.31
N ALA A 62 3.76 19.32 -6.05
CA ALA A 62 4.56 20.17 -5.18
C ALA A 62 5.98 20.39 -5.75
N ALA A 63 6.61 19.33 -6.27
CA ALA A 63 7.92 19.40 -6.93
C ALA A 63 7.91 20.32 -8.16
N ALA A 64 6.83 20.32 -8.94
CA ALA A 64 6.69 21.17 -10.11
C ALA A 64 6.25 22.62 -9.79
N SER A 65 5.64 22.86 -8.63
CA SER A 65 5.00 24.14 -8.31
C SER A 65 5.95 25.15 -7.69
N SER A 66 6.62 24.81 -6.58
CA SER A 66 7.58 25.71 -5.95
C SER A 66 8.50 25.00 -4.96
N PRO A 67 9.71 25.55 -4.69
CA PRO A 67 10.61 25.01 -3.68
C PRO A 67 9.99 24.93 -2.29
N TYR A 68 9.16 25.91 -1.91
CA TYR A 68 8.47 25.94 -0.62
C TYR A 68 7.44 24.81 -0.51
N ALA A 69 6.59 24.63 -1.54
CA ALA A 69 5.60 23.56 -1.55
C ALA A 69 6.26 22.18 -1.48
N PHE A 70 7.34 21.98 -2.24
CA PHE A 70 8.11 20.74 -2.21
C PHE A 70 8.73 20.47 -0.83
N ALA A 71 9.34 21.48 -0.20
CA ALA A 71 9.93 21.35 1.14
C ALA A 71 8.89 20.94 2.20
N LEU A 72 7.67 21.49 2.12
CA LEU A 72 6.57 21.12 3.04
C LEU A 72 6.18 19.64 2.90
N VAL A 73 6.01 19.15 1.67
CA VAL A 73 5.68 17.73 1.43
C VAL A 73 6.82 16.82 1.85
N GLN A 74 8.07 17.21 1.56
CA GLN A 74 9.25 16.44 1.98
C GLN A 74 9.40 16.39 3.50
N TRP A 75 9.11 17.48 4.21
CA TRP A 75 9.08 17.48 5.67
C TRP A 75 8.04 16.50 6.23
N PHE A 76 6.84 16.47 5.64
CA PHE A 76 5.80 15.51 6.06
C PHE A 76 6.20 14.06 5.77
N ILE A 77 6.67 13.76 4.55
CA ILE A 77 7.08 12.40 4.16
C ILE A 77 8.30 11.93 4.98
N GLY A 78 9.22 12.83 5.31
CA GLY A 78 10.37 12.55 6.16
C GLY A 78 10.04 12.38 7.65
N SER A 79 8.83 12.72 8.09
CA SER A 79 8.40 12.49 9.47
C SER A 79 8.28 10.99 9.78
N PRO A 80 8.31 10.56 11.06
CA PRO A 80 8.12 9.16 11.42
C PRO A 80 6.81 8.56 10.86
N LEU A 81 5.74 9.36 10.82
CA LEU A 81 4.47 8.95 10.23
C LEU A 81 4.57 8.85 8.70
N GLY A 82 5.20 9.82 8.05
CA GLY A 82 5.42 9.81 6.60
C GLY A 82 6.22 8.60 6.15
N LEU A 83 7.31 8.28 6.87
CA LEU A 83 8.12 7.09 6.61
C LEU A 83 7.32 5.80 6.80
N LEU A 84 6.46 5.72 7.83
CA LEU A 84 5.57 4.57 8.03
C LEU A 84 4.59 4.41 6.85
N LEU A 85 4.03 5.51 6.35
CA LEU A 85 3.13 5.50 5.19
C LEU A 85 3.85 5.07 3.91
N VAL A 86 5.04 5.61 3.65
CA VAL A 86 5.86 5.23 2.48
C VAL A 86 6.32 3.77 2.59
N PHE A 87 6.68 3.30 3.79
CA PHE A 87 6.98 1.89 4.04
C PHE A 87 5.78 1.00 3.73
N GLY A 88 4.63 1.28 4.32
CA GLY A 88 3.41 0.53 4.06
C GLY A 88 3.01 0.54 2.58
N TRP A 89 3.16 1.69 1.91
CA TRP A 89 2.90 1.82 0.47
C TRP A 89 3.88 1.00 -0.37
N SER A 90 5.18 0.98 -0.03
CA SER A 90 6.17 0.13 -0.71
C SER A 90 5.88 -1.36 -0.54
N VAL A 91 5.43 -1.80 0.65
CA VAL A 91 5.00 -3.18 0.87
C VAL A 91 3.78 -3.52 0.02
N ALA A 92 2.77 -2.64 0.02
CA ALA A 92 1.58 -2.80 -0.80
C ALA A 92 1.92 -2.90 -2.29
N LEU A 93 2.84 -2.05 -2.78
CA LEU A 93 3.31 -2.04 -4.16
C LEU A 93 3.97 -3.36 -4.57
N CYS A 94 5.01 -3.78 -3.84
CA CYS A 94 5.71 -5.02 -4.16
C CYS A 94 4.77 -6.23 -4.07
N TYR A 95 3.95 -6.27 -3.02
CA TYR A 95 3.00 -7.37 -2.83
C TYR A 95 1.98 -7.45 -3.95
N HIS A 96 1.33 -6.32 -4.29
CA HIS A 96 0.32 -6.27 -5.33
C HIS A 96 0.90 -6.64 -6.69
N PHE A 97 2.12 -6.20 -6.99
CA PHE A 97 2.81 -6.54 -8.23
C PHE A 97 3.04 -8.06 -8.37
N PHE A 98 3.66 -8.72 -7.38
CA PHE A 98 3.94 -10.15 -7.46
C PHE A 98 2.68 -11.01 -7.32
N ALA A 99 1.70 -10.57 -6.53
CA ALA A 99 0.40 -11.23 -6.46
C ALA A 99 -0.34 -11.12 -7.80
N GLY A 100 -0.30 -9.94 -8.45
CA GLY A 100 -0.85 -9.70 -9.78
C GLY A 100 -0.17 -10.55 -10.85
N LEU A 101 1.16 -10.65 -10.83
CA LEU A 101 1.90 -11.51 -11.75
C LEU A 101 1.49 -12.99 -11.61
N ARG A 102 1.31 -13.47 -10.38
CA ARG A 102 0.77 -14.82 -10.12
C ARG A 102 -0.65 -14.98 -10.67
N HIS A 103 -1.49 -13.94 -10.57
CA HIS A 103 -2.83 -13.95 -11.19
C HIS A 103 -2.74 -14.01 -12.72
N LEU A 104 -1.83 -13.27 -13.35
CA LEU A 104 -1.61 -13.36 -14.80
C LEU A 104 -1.18 -14.76 -15.25
N PHE A 105 -0.35 -15.46 -14.47
CA PHE A 105 -0.02 -16.86 -14.75
C PHE A 105 -1.25 -17.76 -14.68
N TRP A 106 -2.14 -17.54 -13.71
CA TRP A 106 -3.40 -18.28 -13.63
C TRP A 106 -4.28 -17.98 -14.84
N ASP A 107 -4.44 -16.70 -15.20
CA ASP A 107 -5.22 -16.29 -16.38
C ASP A 107 -4.68 -16.92 -17.68
N ALA A 108 -3.36 -17.15 -17.75
CA ALA A 108 -2.70 -17.84 -18.85
C ALA A 108 -2.81 -19.38 -18.83
N GLY A 109 -3.59 -19.97 -17.91
CA GLY A 109 -3.76 -21.42 -17.84
C GLY A 109 -2.75 -22.16 -16.95
N VAL A 110 -1.84 -21.45 -16.26
CA VAL A 110 -0.67 -22.06 -15.61
C VAL A 110 -0.84 -22.12 -14.09
N GLY A 111 -0.49 -23.25 -13.47
CA GLY A 111 -0.31 -23.33 -12.00
C GLY A 111 -1.56 -23.59 -11.17
N TYR A 112 -2.55 -24.30 -11.72
CA TYR A 112 -3.81 -24.64 -11.05
C TYR A 112 -3.76 -25.84 -10.08
N SER A 113 -2.71 -26.66 -10.14
CA SER A 113 -2.59 -27.77 -9.19
C SER A 113 -2.36 -27.24 -7.77
N ILE A 114 -2.92 -27.93 -6.78
CA ILE A 114 -2.79 -27.53 -5.37
C ILE A 114 -1.31 -27.30 -4.97
N PRO A 115 -0.34 -28.19 -5.32
CA PRO A 115 1.07 -27.93 -5.03
C PRO A 115 1.63 -26.69 -5.75
N ALA A 116 1.19 -26.41 -6.98
CA ALA A 116 1.60 -25.22 -7.71
C ALA A 116 1.07 -23.94 -7.05
N ILE A 117 -0.19 -23.94 -6.60
CA ILE A 117 -0.79 -22.83 -5.85
C ILE A 117 0.00 -22.56 -4.57
N HIS A 118 0.32 -23.60 -3.78
CA HIS A 118 1.11 -23.45 -2.56
C HIS A 118 2.50 -22.86 -2.83
N ARG A 119 3.20 -23.35 -3.86
CA ARG A 119 4.49 -22.79 -4.28
C ARG A 119 4.35 -21.33 -4.70
N GLY A 120 3.38 -21.02 -5.56
CA GLY A 120 3.12 -19.66 -6.02
C GLY A 120 2.87 -18.69 -4.86
N ASN A 121 2.09 -19.10 -3.85
CA ASN A 121 1.83 -18.29 -2.66
C ASN A 121 3.12 -17.94 -1.91
N TRP A 122 4.00 -18.91 -1.66
CA TRP A 122 5.28 -18.67 -0.97
C TRP A 122 6.26 -17.86 -1.81
N VAL A 123 6.31 -18.09 -3.13
CA VAL A 123 7.12 -17.29 -4.06
C VAL A 123 6.68 -15.82 -4.02
N THR A 124 5.37 -15.54 -4.09
CA THR A 124 4.85 -14.17 -3.98
C THR A 124 5.29 -13.51 -2.67
N ILE A 125 5.19 -14.20 -1.53
CA ILE A 125 5.62 -13.67 -0.23
C ILE A 125 7.12 -13.41 -0.21
N ALA A 126 7.94 -14.37 -0.64
CA ALA A 126 9.40 -14.25 -0.63
C ALA A 126 9.87 -13.09 -1.50
N LEU A 127 9.37 -12.98 -2.74
CA LEU A 127 9.74 -11.89 -3.65
C LEU A 127 9.32 -10.53 -3.09
N THR A 128 8.13 -10.45 -2.48
CA THR A 128 7.68 -9.22 -1.81
C THR A 128 8.66 -8.78 -0.72
N LEU A 129 9.00 -9.69 0.19
CA LEU A 129 9.90 -9.38 1.32
C LEU A 129 11.30 -9.01 0.83
N LEU A 130 11.83 -9.73 -0.16
CA LEU A 130 13.13 -9.44 -0.76
C LEU A 130 13.15 -8.07 -1.44
N SER A 131 12.13 -7.73 -2.22
CA SER A 131 12.05 -6.42 -2.88
C SER A 131 11.91 -5.27 -1.89
N VAL A 132 11.06 -5.42 -0.86
CA VAL A 132 10.94 -4.41 0.20
C VAL A 132 12.27 -4.25 0.94
N ALA A 133 12.92 -5.35 1.34
CA ALA A 133 14.21 -5.29 2.01
C ALA A 133 15.27 -4.60 1.14
N ALA A 134 15.31 -4.90 -0.17
CA ALA A 134 16.23 -4.26 -1.09
C ALA A 134 15.97 -2.75 -1.24
N ILE A 135 14.71 -2.32 -1.34
CA ILE A 135 14.33 -0.91 -1.40
C ILE A 135 14.76 -0.18 -0.13
N TRP A 136 14.48 -0.73 1.04
CA TRP A 136 14.80 -0.05 2.30
C TRP A 136 16.29 -0.09 2.63
N LEU A 137 16.98 -1.17 2.28
CA LEU A 137 18.44 -1.23 2.37
C LEU A 137 19.09 -0.16 1.48
N SER A 138 18.61 0.01 0.25
CA SER A 138 19.15 1.06 -0.63
C SER A 138 18.87 2.45 -0.07
N VAL A 139 17.69 2.69 0.51
CA VAL A 139 17.41 3.93 1.24
C VAL A 139 18.41 4.11 2.38
N PHE A 140 18.59 3.15 3.28
CA PHE A 140 19.52 3.32 4.41
C PHE A 140 21.00 3.46 4.01
N VAL A 141 21.41 2.85 2.90
CA VAL A 141 22.80 2.91 2.41
C VAL A 141 23.07 4.20 1.62
N LEU A 142 22.11 4.65 0.80
CA LEU A 142 22.27 5.81 -0.08
C LEU A 142 21.79 7.12 0.56
N TRP A 143 20.91 7.06 1.56
CA TRP A 143 20.43 8.25 2.26
C TRP A 143 21.54 9.04 2.96
N PRO A 144 22.50 8.41 3.67
CA PRO A 144 23.62 9.11 4.30
C PRO A 144 24.55 9.80 3.29
N THR A 145 24.59 9.36 2.03
CA THR A 145 25.56 9.85 1.04
C THR A 145 25.13 11.13 0.33
N HIS A 146 23.87 11.57 0.46
CA HIS A 146 23.34 12.74 -0.23
C HIS A 146 22.86 13.88 0.67
N VAL A 147 22.79 13.65 1.99
CA VAL A 147 22.58 14.73 2.97
C VAL A 147 23.96 15.23 3.40
N ALA A 148 24.57 16.10 2.57
CA ALA A 148 25.56 17.00 3.13
C ALA A 148 24.86 17.79 4.26
N PRO A 149 25.46 17.93 5.45
CA PRO A 149 24.93 18.84 6.45
C PRO A 149 24.71 20.18 5.75
N ASN A 150 23.56 20.81 5.97
CA ASN A 150 23.30 22.17 5.52
C ASN A 150 24.37 23.08 6.16
N THR A 151 25.54 23.17 5.55
CA THR A 151 26.48 24.24 5.83
C THR A 151 25.78 25.48 5.29
N PRO A 152 25.41 26.46 6.14
CA PRO A 152 24.99 27.74 5.62
C PRO A 152 26.09 28.20 4.66
N GLY A 153 25.73 28.53 3.42
CA GLY A 153 26.69 29.12 2.49
C GLY A 153 27.32 30.38 3.12
N PRO A 154 28.47 30.84 2.62
CA PRO A 154 29.20 32.01 3.15
C PRO A 154 28.44 33.36 3.14
N GLN A 155 27.12 33.35 2.93
CA GLN A 155 26.24 34.52 2.96
C GLN A 155 25.46 34.68 4.28
N ALA A 156 25.76 33.88 5.30
CA ALA A 156 25.32 34.15 6.68
C ALA A 156 26.27 35.11 7.43
N GLU A 157 27.11 35.84 6.71
CA GLU A 157 27.88 36.95 7.27
C GLU A 157 26.96 38.17 7.35
N ALA A 158 26.64 38.58 8.57
CA ALA A 158 25.84 39.75 8.86
C ALA A 158 26.38 40.96 8.07
N PRO A 159 25.51 41.84 7.53
CA PRO A 159 25.98 43.07 6.92
C PRO A 159 26.84 43.82 7.93
N ALA A 160 28.08 44.16 7.54
CA ALA A 160 29.03 44.85 8.39
C ALA A 160 28.36 46.06 9.07
N PRO A 161 28.62 46.30 10.37
CA PRO A 161 28.05 47.44 11.06
C PRO A 161 28.46 48.71 10.33
N ASN A 162 27.47 49.59 10.08
CA ASN A 162 27.69 50.89 9.45
C ASN A 162 28.81 51.63 10.20
N PRO A 163 29.80 52.21 9.51
CA PRO A 163 30.83 52.98 10.18
C PRO A 163 30.17 54.12 10.97
N ALA A 164 30.55 54.25 12.24
CA ALA A 164 30.06 55.32 13.10
C ALA A 164 30.33 56.69 12.45
N PRO A 165 29.42 57.67 12.58
CA PRO A 165 29.64 59.00 12.02
C PRO A 165 30.92 59.61 12.62
N ALA A 166 31.82 60.04 11.74
CA ALA A 166 33.03 60.74 12.11
C ALA A 166 32.66 62.00 12.91
N GLN A 167 33.26 62.14 14.10
CA GLN A 167 33.23 63.38 14.89
C GLN A 167 34.18 64.41 14.31
#